data_AF-K1RQR5-F1
#
_entry.id   AF-K1RQR5-F1
#
_cell.length_a   1.000
_cell.length_b   1.000
_cell.length_c   1.000
_cell.angle_alpha   90.00
_cell.angle_beta   90.00
_cell.angle_gamma   90.00
#
_symmetry.space_group_name_H-M   'P 1'
#
loop_
_entity.id
_entity.type
_entity.pdbx_description
1 polymer ?
#
loop_
_entity_poly.entity_id
_entity_poly.type
_entity_poly.pdbx_seq_one_letter_code
_entity_poly.pdbx_strand_id
1 'polypeptide(L)'
;MQEIKTNPTVRHTTPLQLLAAFAATVAVLFVLLLGACALPAQPVLEHVYDSAQTIQQEGLYPEYFGFKLFQMDNYTDTIMLFEAAAMGEQNPLTAMMTATAYNVDNFETMAGDLAVYCERTIPLVTGAQKAVQLVPFSYARYWHGYLIWLRPLLCVMSITGVRVVQYLVLFALLAVILWQLRRQCGLRAMVWFAVSQLAVTVFWVPHQVQY
;
A
#
# COMPACT_ATOMS: atom_id res chain seq x y z
N MET A 1 -52.96 -12.38 -15.91
CA MET A 1 -51.91 -13.05 -15.12
C MET A 1 -50.67 -13.09 -16.01
N GLN A 2 -49.75 -12.13 -15.84
CA GLN A 2 -48.54 -12.04 -16.67
C GLN A 2 -47.55 -13.13 -16.23
N GLU A 3 -47.20 -14.03 -17.14
CA GLU A 3 -46.12 -15.00 -16.93
C GLU A 3 -44.79 -14.25 -16.72
N ILE A 4 -44.19 -14.46 -15.55
CA ILE A 4 -42.80 -14.09 -15.29
C ILE A 4 -41.95 -15.01 -16.16
N LYS A 5 -41.48 -14.51 -17.30
CA LYS A 5 -40.45 -15.19 -18.10
C LYS A 5 -39.18 -15.27 -17.25
N THR A 6 -38.90 -16.44 -16.71
CA THR A 6 -37.60 -16.73 -16.09
C THR A 6 -36.52 -16.58 -17.15
N ASN A 7 -35.59 -15.65 -16.93
CA ASN A 7 -34.47 -15.41 -17.84
C ASN A 7 -33.57 -16.67 -17.87
N PRO A 8 -33.43 -17.38 -19.01
CA PRO A 8 -32.79 -18.70 -19.06
C PRO A 8 -31.24 -18.67 -19.02
N THR A 9 -30.63 -17.59 -18.56
CA THR A 9 -29.17 -17.37 -18.67
C THR A 9 -28.48 -17.12 -17.33
N VAL A 10 -28.94 -17.74 -16.25
CA VAL A 10 -28.14 -17.84 -15.02
C VAL A 10 -27.36 -19.16 -15.08
N ARG A 11 -26.10 -19.12 -15.54
CA ARG A 11 -25.20 -20.28 -15.38
C ARG A 11 -24.99 -20.50 -13.88
N HIS A 12 -25.52 -21.62 -13.36
CA HIS A 12 -25.24 -22.03 -12.00
C HIS A 12 -23.77 -22.42 -11.89
N THR A 13 -22.96 -21.61 -11.20
CA THR A 13 -21.60 -21.96 -10.84
C THR A 13 -21.62 -23.14 -9.88
N THR A 14 -20.91 -24.22 -10.19
CA THR A 14 -20.86 -25.39 -9.33
C THR A 14 -19.95 -25.12 -8.12
N PRO A 15 -20.14 -25.81 -6.99
CA PRO A 15 -19.23 -25.70 -5.83
C PRO A 15 -17.77 -25.97 -6.19
N LEU A 16 -17.53 -26.90 -7.14
CA LEU A 16 -16.20 -27.21 -7.65
C LEU A 16 -15.58 -26.03 -8.41
N GLN A 17 -16.37 -25.29 -9.20
CA GLN A 17 -15.90 -24.09 -9.90
C GLN A 17 -15.52 -22.98 -8.92
N LEU A 18 -16.30 -22.81 -7.86
CA LEU A 18 -15.99 -21.84 -6.79
C LEU A 18 -14.72 -22.24 -6.04
N LEU A 19 -14.56 -23.52 -5.69
CA LEU A 19 -13.36 -24.02 -5.04
C LEU A 19 -12.12 -23.85 -5.94
N ALA A 20 -12.25 -24.15 -7.24
CA ALA A 20 -11.18 -23.95 -8.20
C ALA A 20 -10.79 -22.48 -8.35
N ALA A 21 -11.78 -21.57 -8.44
CA ALA A 21 -11.53 -20.13 -8.50
C ALA A 21 -10.84 -19.61 -7.23
N PHE A 22 -11.26 -20.10 -6.05
CA PHE A 22 -10.61 -19.77 -4.78
C PHE A 22 -9.16 -20.25 -4.75
N ALA A 23 -8.91 -21.53 -5.06
CA ALA A 23 -7.55 -22.09 -5.08
C ALA A 23 -6.65 -21.37 -6.09
N ALA A 24 -7.17 -21.04 -7.28
CA ALA A 24 -6.45 -20.27 -8.29
C ALA A 24 -6.12 -18.86 -7.78
N THR A 25 -7.06 -18.20 -7.09
CA THR A 25 -6.83 -16.86 -6.52
C THR A 25 -5.73 -16.89 -5.47
N VAL A 26 -5.76 -17.86 -4.55
CA VAL A 26 -4.72 -18.04 -3.53
C VAL A 26 -3.37 -18.29 -4.19
N ALA A 27 -3.30 -19.17 -5.18
CA ALA A 27 -2.06 -19.47 -5.89
C ALA A 27 -1.50 -18.23 -6.61
N VAL A 28 -2.36 -17.46 -7.29
CA VAL A 28 -1.96 -16.22 -7.98
C VAL A 28 -1.44 -15.19 -6.98
N LEU A 29 -2.17 -14.93 -5.90
CA LEU A 29 -1.76 -13.96 -4.87
C LEU A 29 -0.44 -14.38 -4.19
N PHE A 30 -0.27 -15.67 -3.94
CA PHE A 30 0.98 -16.21 -3.40
C PHE A 30 2.16 -15.98 -4.35
N VAL A 31 2.00 -16.31 -5.64
CA VAL A 31 3.06 -16.11 -6.64
C VAL A 31 3.38 -14.64 -6.84
N LEU A 32 2.37 -13.76 -6.86
CA LEU A 32 2.56 -12.31 -6.97
C LEU A 32 3.32 -11.76 -5.77
N LEU A 33 2.96 -12.18 -4.55
CA LEU A 33 3.63 -11.72 -3.34
C LEU A 33 5.06 -12.26 -3.25
N LEU A 34 5.27 -13.54 -3.54
CA LEU A 34 6.61 -14.13 -3.61
C LEU A 34 7.48 -13.42 -4.65
N GLY A 35 6.91 -13.14 -5.83
CA GLY A 35 7.57 -12.36 -6.88
C GLY A 35 7.93 -10.95 -6.41
N ALA A 36 7.02 -10.28 -5.71
CA ALA A 36 7.28 -8.99 -5.09
C ALA A 36 8.43 -9.08 -4.09
N CYS A 37 8.50 -10.11 -3.23
CA CYS A 37 9.60 -10.37 -2.29
C CYS A 37 10.93 -10.77 -2.97
N ALA A 38 10.88 -11.27 -4.21
CA ALA A 38 12.06 -11.61 -4.99
C ALA A 38 12.68 -10.45 -5.78
N LEU A 39 12.04 -9.27 -5.80
CA LEU A 39 12.57 -8.06 -6.43
C LEU A 39 13.93 -7.63 -5.85
N PRO A 40 14.78 -6.98 -6.67
CA PRO A 40 16.10 -6.53 -6.22
C PRO A 40 15.99 -5.52 -5.07
N ALA A 41 16.77 -5.74 -4.01
CA ALA A 41 16.72 -4.94 -2.79
C ALA A 41 17.29 -3.53 -2.97
N GLN A 42 18.37 -3.38 -3.74
CA GLN A 42 19.10 -2.12 -3.90
C GLN A 42 18.21 -0.93 -4.32
N PRO A 43 17.44 -0.97 -5.43
CA PRO A 43 16.62 0.17 -5.82
C PRO A 43 15.51 0.47 -4.81
N VAL A 44 14.97 -0.55 -4.15
CA VAL A 44 13.97 -0.38 -3.08
C VAL A 44 14.60 0.37 -1.89
N LEU A 45 15.80 -0.03 -1.46
CA LEU A 45 16.51 0.61 -0.35
C LEU A 45 16.80 2.09 -0.62
N GLU A 46 17.25 2.42 -1.83
CA GLU A 46 17.55 3.79 -2.26
C GLU A 46 16.28 4.67 -2.24
N HIS A 47 15.19 4.21 -2.84
CA HIS A 47 13.94 4.97 -2.83
C HIS A 47 13.26 5.02 -1.45
N VAL A 48 13.42 3.99 -0.62
CA VAL A 48 12.95 4.00 0.77
C VAL A 48 13.76 5.01 1.60
N TYR A 49 15.06 5.15 1.36
CA TYR A 49 15.88 6.18 2.00
C TYR A 49 15.35 7.60 1.69
N ASP A 50 15.10 7.90 0.42
CA ASP A 50 14.51 9.19 0.00
C ASP A 50 13.10 9.39 0.59
N SER A 51 12.34 8.30 0.70
CA SER A 51 11.00 8.31 1.31
C SER A 51 11.06 8.63 2.80
N ALA A 52 12.04 8.08 3.52
CA ALA A 52 12.25 8.34 4.94
C ALA A 52 12.54 9.83 5.21
N GLN A 53 13.35 10.47 4.35
CA GLN A 53 13.60 11.92 4.41
C GLN A 53 12.31 12.73 4.20
N THR A 54 11.47 12.31 3.23
CA THR A 54 10.18 12.96 2.96
C THR A 54 9.26 12.87 4.18
N ILE A 55 9.11 11.67 4.76
CA ILE A 55 8.27 11.46 5.95
C ILE A 55 8.81 12.23 7.15
N GLN A 56 10.14 12.32 7.33
CA GLN A 56 10.73 13.09 8.41
C GLN A 56 10.38 14.59 8.32
N GLN A 57 10.30 15.14 7.11
CA GLN A 57 9.89 16.53 6.88
C GLN A 57 8.39 16.73 7.12
N GLU A 58 7.56 15.76 6.74
CA GLU A 58 6.10 15.80 6.94
C GLU A 58 5.73 15.58 8.41
N GLY A 59 6.54 14.81 9.15
CA GLY A 59 6.20 14.28 10.46
C GLY A 59 5.38 12.99 10.36
N LEU A 60 5.29 12.26 11.47
CA LEU A 60 4.59 10.96 11.53
C LEU A 60 3.06 11.09 11.54
N TYR A 61 2.54 12.22 12.04
CA TYR A 61 1.11 12.45 12.15
C TYR A 61 0.70 13.87 11.73
N PRO A 62 0.99 14.29 10.48
CA PRO A 62 0.70 15.65 10.03
C PRO A 62 -0.80 15.91 10.00
N GLU A 63 -1.21 17.08 10.47
CA GLU A 63 -2.61 17.51 10.47
C GLU A 63 -2.82 18.56 9.38
N TYR A 64 -3.50 18.18 8.29
CA TYR A 64 -3.80 19.15 7.24
C TYR A 64 -4.89 20.13 7.69
N PHE A 65 -4.70 21.40 7.34
CA PHE A 65 -5.57 22.51 7.75
C PHE A 65 -5.72 22.67 9.28
N GLY A 66 -4.82 22.07 10.08
CA GLY A 66 -4.92 22.08 11.54
C GLY A 66 -6.16 21.36 12.07
N PHE A 67 -6.69 20.39 11.31
CA PHE A 67 -7.89 19.66 11.69
C PHE A 67 -7.59 18.16 11.85
N LYS A 68 -7.88 17.62 13.04
CA LYS A 68 -7.58 16.23 13.40
C LYS A 68 -8.20 15.20 12.46
N LEU A 69 -9.34 15.51 11.84
CA LEU A 69 -9.99 14.64 10.87
C LEU A 69 -9.13 14.42 9.62
N PHE A 70 -8.25 15.37 9.28
CA PHE A 70 -7.31 15.28 8.17
C PHE A 70 -5.89 14.99 8.65
N GLN A 71 -5.77 14.33 9.82
CA GLN A 71 -4.51 13.77 10.25
C GLN A 71 -4.14 12.60 9.35
N MET A 72 -2.90 12.61 8.85
CA MET A 72 -2.34 11.45 8.16
C MET A 72 -1.59 10.54 9.12
N ASP A 73 -1.45 9.27 8.72
CA ASP A 73 -0.73 8.25 9.46
C ASP A 73 0.54 7.84 8.70
N ASN A 74 1.54 8.74 8.71
CA ASN A 74 2.85 8.45 8.14
C ASN A 74 3.63 7.42 8.99
N TYR A 75 3.21 7.17 10.23
CA TYR A 75 3.77 6.10 11.06
C TYR A 75 3.50 4.74 10.43
N THR A 76 2.26 4.46 10.03
CA THR A 76 1.93 3.21 9.32
C THR A 76 2.66 3.12 7.98
N ASP A 77 2.72 4.21 7.20
CA ASP A 77 3.51 4.22 5.96
C ASP A 77 4.99 3.88 6.22
N THR A 78 5.56 4.35 7.32
CA THR A 78 6.94 4.04 7.72
C THR A 78 7.10 2.54 8.04
N ILE A 79 6.11 1.88 8.65
CA ILE A 79 6.13 0.42 8.91
C ILE A 79 6.16 -0.31 7.57
N MET A 80 5.28 0.10 6.66
CA MET A 80 5.15 -0.54 5.35
C MET A 80 6.43 -0.41 4.52
N LEU A 81 7.10 0.75 4.59
CA LEU A 81 8.39 0.97 3.94
C LEU A 81 9.51 0.14 4.60
N PHE A 82 9.51 0.00 5.92
CA PHE A 82 10.44 -0.87 6.64
C PHE A 82 10.32 -2.33 6.17
N GLU A 83 9.10 -2.86 6.15
CA GLU A 83 8.84 -4.22 5.69
C GLU A 83 9.30 -4.39 4.24
N ALA A 84 8.98 -3.43 3.36
CA ALA A 84 9.37 -3.47 1.94
C ALA A 84 10.89 -3.50 1.75
N ALA A 85 11.63 -2.73 2.55
CA ALA A 85 13.08 -2.66 2.52
C ALA A 85 13.73 -3.95 3.06
N ALA A 86 13.22 -4.46 4.19
CA ALA A 86 13.75 -5.66 4.86
C ALA A 86 13.53 -6.98 4.09
N MET A 87 12.63 -7.00 3.09
CA MET A 87 12.46 -8.17 2.22
C MET A 87 13.75 -8.63 1.53
N GLY A 88 14.74 -7.74 1.39
CA GLY A 88 16.04 -8.06 0.79
C GLY A 88 17.00 -8.85 1.68
N GLU A 89 16.74 -8.98 2.98
CA GLU A 89 17.67 -9.57 3.94
C GLU A 89 17.71 -11.10 3.93
N GLN A 90 16.62 -11.73 3.48
CA GLN A 90 16.41 -13.17 3.57
C GLN A 90 16.05 -13.74 2.20
N ASN A 91 15.98 -15.07 2.10
CA ASN A 91 15.40 -15.66 0.90
C ASN A 91 13.93 -15.22 0.74
N PRO A 92 13.41 -15.06 -0.49
CA PRO A 92 12.09 -14.45 -0.71
C PRO A 92 10.94 -15.16 0.00
N LEU A 93 11.00 -16.49 0.16
CA LEU A 93 9.97 -17.24 0.84
C LEU A 93 9.96 -16.95 2.34
N THR A 94 11.13 -16.94 2.99
CA THR A 94 11.22 -16.61 4.42
C THR A 94 10.90 -15.15 4.68
N ALA A 95 11.35 -14.24 3.81
CA ALA A 95 11.00 -12.82 3.87
C ALA A 95 9.47 -12.61 3.80
N MET A 96 8.81 -13.28 2.83
CA MET A 96 7.36 -13.25 2.68
C MET A 96 6.61 -13.79 3.90
N MET A 97 7.14 -14.83 4.57
CA MET A 97 6.49 -15.43 5.73
C MET A 97 6.72 -14.68 7.04
N THR A 98 7.75 -13.83 7.11
CA THR A 98 8.15 -13.15 8.35
C THR A 98 7.78 -11.67 8.37
N ALA A 99 7.85 -10.99 7.21
CA ALA A 99 7.63 -9.55 7.06
C ALA A 99 8.26 -8.74 8.20
N THR A 100 9.58 -8.87 8.31
CA THR A 100 10.33 -8.25 9.40
C THR A 100 10.34 -6.74 9.23
N ALA A 101 10.08 -6.01 10.30
CA ALA A 101 10.33 -4.58 10.43
C ALA A 101 11.24 -4.34 11.64
N TYR A 102 11.70 -3.10 11.84
CA TYR A 102 12.65 -2.77 12.89
C TYR A 102 12.17 -1.60 13.77
N ASN A 103 12.26 -1.80 15.09
CA ASN A 103 12.09 -0.80 16.15
C ASN A 103 10.95 0.23 15.92
N VAL A 104 9.72 -0.27 15.86
CA VAL A 104 8.51 0.51 15.52
C VAL A 104 7.78 1.09 16.74
N ASP A 105 8.10 0.65 17.95
CA ASP A 105 7.41 1.14 19.17
C ASP A 105 7.84 2.56 19.61
N ASN A 106 8.73 3.22 18.85
CA ASN A 106 9.09 4.61 19.08
C ASN A 106 8.31 5.55 18.14
N PHE A 107 7.29 6.21 18.69
CA PHE A 107 6.40 7.12 17.96
C PHE A 107 7.04 8.46 17.55
N GLU A 108 8.31 8.70 17.89
CA GLU A 108 8.97 9.99 17.64
C GLU A 108 10.09 9.92 16.60
N THR A 109 10.84 8.82 16.52
CA THR A 109 12.06 8.74 15.69
C THR A 109 11.95 7.83 14.48
N MET A 110 10.79 7.22 14.27
CA MET A 110 10.62 6.09 13.35
C MET A 110 11.09 6.36 11.91
N ALA A 111 10.82 7.54 11.37
CA ALA A 111 11.30 7.94 10.04
C ALA A 111 12.83 8.05 9.97
N GLY A 112 13.45 8.56 11.04
CA GLY A 112 14.90 8.60 11.17
C GLY A 112 15.51 7.19 11.33
N ASP A 113 14.85 6.30 12.06
CA ASP A 113 15.28 4.92 12.22
C ASP A 113 15.25 4.16 10.89
N LEU A 114 14.25 4.44 10.03
CA LEU A 114 14.17 3.92 8.67
C LEU A 114 15.33 4.42 7.78
N ALA A 115 15.66 5.71 7.86
CA ALA A 115 16.81 6.26 7.13
C ALA A 115 18.13 5.61 7.58
N VAL A 116 18.34 5.47 8.90
CA VAL A 116 19.52 4.79 9.48
C VAL A 116 19.59 3.32 9.07
N TYR A 117 18.44 2.63 9.02
CA TYR A 117 18.36 1.26 8.52
C TYR A 117 18.83 1.18 7.06
N CYS A 118 18.31 2.04 6.18
CA CYS A 118 18.74 2.06 4.78
C CYS A 118 20.23 2.39 4.65
N GLU A 119 20.76 3.37 5.37
CA GLU A 119 22.19 3.72 5.34
C GLU A 119 23.12 2.57 5.74
N ARG A 120 22.70 1.72 6.69
CA ARG A 120 23.46 0.54 7.11
C ARG A 120 23.43 -0.58 6.08
N THR A 121 22.31 -0.73 5.39
CA THR A 121 22.06 -1.84 4.47
C THR A 121 22.54 -1.52 3.05
N ILE A 122 22.51 -0.25 2.64
CA ILE A 122 23.06 0.23 1.38
C ILE A 122 24.60 0.15 1.48
N PRO A 123 25.30 -0.49 0.52
CA PRO A 123 26.77 -0.62 0.53
C PRO A 123 27.59 0.69 0.47
N LEU A 124 26.95 1.86 0.54
CA LEU A 124 27.57 3.17 0.29
C LEU A 124 28.12 3.88 1.53
N VAL A 125 27.68 3.53 2.76
CA VAL A 125 28.05 4.33 3.94
C VAL A 125 29.21 3.71 4.72
N THR A 126 30.43 4.11 4.36
CA THR A 126 31.60 3.99 5.22
C THR A 126 31.51 5.00 6.36
N GLY A 127 30.86 4.63 7.47
CA GLY A 127 30.93 5.41 8.72
C GLY A 127 29.62 5.73 9.44
N ALA A 128 28.49 5.11 9.08
CA ALA A 128 27.24 5.28 9.84
C ALA A 128 27.46 4.87 11.31
N GLN A 129 27.42 5.85 12.22
CA GLN A 129 27.64 5.61 13.64
C GLN A 129 26.53 4.73 14.23
N LYS A 130 26.95 3.82 15.11
CA LYS A 130 26.16 2.77 15.80
C LYS A 130 25.24 3.32 16.90
N ALA A 131 24.57 4.46 16.71
CA ALA A 131 23.78 5.07 17.79
C ALA A 131 22.42 4.37 17.99
N VAL A 132 21.74 3.97 16.92
CA VAL A 132 20.40 3.36 17.00
C VAL A 132 20.49 1.83 17.08
N GLN A 133 19.98 1.24 18.16
CA GLN A 133 19.77 -0.21 18.25
C GLN A 133 18.49 -0.58 17.50
N LEU A 134 18.62 -1.20 16.34
CA LEU A 134 17.49 -1.71 15.57
C LEU A 134 17.18 -3.14 16.04
N VAL A 135 15.99 -3.35 16.59
CA VAL A 135 15.53 -4.66 17.04
C VAL A 135 14.52 -5.19 16.02
N PRO A 136 14.76 -6.38 15.43
CA PRO A 136 13.81 -6.97 14.51
C PRO A 136 12.54 -7.36 15.26
N PHE A 137 11.40 -7.10 14.66
CA PHE A 137 10.11 -7.60 15.12
C PHE A 137 9.22 -7.91 13.91
N SER A 138 8.15 -8.66 14.14
CA SER A 138 7.14 -8.96 13.12
C SER A 138 5.79 -8.46 13.65
N TYR A 139 5.16 -7.55 12.91
CA TYR A 139 3.85 -7.02 13.28
C TYR A 139 2.74 -7.89 12.68
N ALA A 140 2.48 -9.04 13.30
CA ALA A 140 1.53 -10.04 12.79
C ALA A 140 0.08 -9.54 12.58
N ARG A 141 -0.26 -8.32 13.05
CA ARG A 141 -1.56 -7.70 12.81
C ARG A 141 -1.69 -7.13 11.39
N TYR A 142 -0.59 -6.72 10.75
CA TYR A 142 -0.63 -6.22 9.37
C TYR A 142 -0.41 -7.35 8.38
N TRP A 143 -1.33 -7.46 7.42
CA TRP A 143 -1.15 -8.29 6.26
C TRP A 143 -0.29 -7.55 5.24
N HIS A 144 0.81 -8.16 4.80
CA HIS A 144 1.79 -7.55 3.90
C HIS A 144 1.50 -7.79 2.40
N GLY A 145 0.24 -8.05 2.04
CA GLY A 145 -0.17 -8.21 0.64
C GLY A 145 -0.07 -6.95 -0.21
N TYR A 146 -0.04 -5.77 0.43
CA TYR A 146 0.20 -4.49 -0.25
C TYR A 146 1.56 -4.45 -0.97
N LEU A 147 2.52 -5.27 -0.55
CA LEU A 147 3.84 -5.39 -1.18
C LEU A 147 3.76 -5.83 -2.65
N ILE A 148 2.68 -6.51 -3.06
CA ILE A 148 2.41 -6.85 -4.46
C ILE A 148 2.44 -5.59 -5.35
N TRP A 149 2.01 -4.45 -4.82
CA TRP A 149 1.97 -3.18 -5.54
C TRP A 149 3.08 -2.23 -5.10
N LEU A 150 3.30 -2.10 -3.80
CA LEU A 150 4.24 -1.15 -3.23
C LEU A 150 5.69 -1.45 -3.65
N ARG A 151 6.15 -2.70 -3.47
CA ARG A 151 7.57 -3.03 -3.69
C ARG A 151 8.00 -2.88 -5.16
N PRO A 152 7.21 -3.28 -6.16
CA PRO A 152 7.52 -2.96 -7.56
C PRO A 152 7.59 -1.46 -7.85
N LEU A 153 6.72 -0.65 -7.26
CA LEU A 153 6.79 0.81 -7.43
C LEU A 153 8.05 1.36 -6.77
N LEU A 154 8.40 0.89 -5.57
CA LEU A 154 9.64 1.26 -4.90
C LEU A 154 10.91 0.84 -5.65
N CYS A 155 10.85 -0.06 -6.62
CA CYS A 155 11.99 -0.31 -7.50
C CYS A 155 12.31 0.86 -8.45
N VAL A 156 11.36 1.79 -8.65
CA VAL A 156 11.47 2.84 -9.68
C VAL A 156 11.16 4.25 -9.18
N MET A 157 10.58 4.40 -7.99
CA MET A 157 10.22 5.70 -7.41
C MET A 157 10.13 5.66 -5.88
N SER A 158 10.30 6.80 -5.23
CA SER A 158 10.04 7.00 -3.79
C SER A 158 8.54 7.13 -3.48
N ILE A 159 8.19 7.23 -2.19
CA ILE A 159 6.81 7.37 -1.70
C ILE A 159 6.06 8.53 -2.38
N THR A 160 6.74 9.62 -2.73
CA THR A 160 6.14 10.74 -3.47
C THR A 160 5.64 10.29 -4.84
N GLY A 161 6.42 9.49 -5.56
CA GLY A 161 6.00 8.90 -6.83
C GLY A 161 4.88 7.88 -6.64
N VAL A 162 4.96 7.03 -5.60
CA VAL A 162 3.90 6.08 -5.25
C VAL A 162 2.57 6.80 -5.03
N ARG A 163 2.56 7.87 -4.23
CA ARG A 163 1.39 8.73 -3.99
C ARG A 163 0.83 9.28 -5.31
N VAL A 164 1.67 9.78 -6.21
CA VAL A 164 1.24 10.24 -7.54
C VAL A 164 0.54 9.14 -8.33
N VAL A 165 1.09 7.92 -8.36
CA VAL A 165 0.46 6.77 -9.02
C VAL A 165 -0.92 6.47 -8.40
N GLN A 166 -1.02 6.46 -7.06
CA GLN A 166 -2.29 6.25 -6.37
C GLN A 166 -3.32 7.33 -6.71
N TYR A 167 -2.91 8.61 -6.78
CA TYR A 167 -3.78 9.71 -7.19
C TYR A 167 -4.33 9.48 -8.61
N LEU A 168 -3.46 9.12 -9.56
CA LEU A 168 -3.86 8.85 -10.93
C LEU A 168 -4.85 7.67 -11.01
N VAL A 169 -4.58 6.59 -10.29
CA VAL A 169 -5.46 5.41 -10.24
C VAL A 169 -6.81 5.76 -9.62
N LEU A 170 -6.83 6.45 -8.47
CA LEU A 170 -8.06 6.86 -7.80
C LEU A 170 -8.92 7.74 -8.71
N PHE A 171 -8.34 8.78 -9.31
CA PHE A 171 -9.10 9.69 -10.17
C PHE A 171 -9.56 9.03 -11.48
N ALA A 172 -8.78 8.10 -12.04
CA ALA A 172 -9.22 7.30 -13.18
C ALA A 172 -10.43 6.43 -12.83
N LEU A 173 -10.38 5.72 -11.69
CA LEU A 173 -11.50 4.91 -11.20
C LEU A 173 -12.72 5.76 -10.89
N LEU A 174 -12.54 6.91 -10.24
CA LEU A 174 -13.61 7.85 -9.95
C LEU A 174 -14.27 8.36 -11.24
N ALA A 175 -13.48 8.71 -12.25
CA ALA A 175 -13.99 9.13 -13.56
C ALA A 175 -14.80 8.00 -14.24
N VAL A 176 -14.29 6.77 -14.20
CA VAL A 176 -15.01 5.59 -14.73
C VAL A 176 -16.34 5.38 -14.00
N ILE A 177 -16.35 5.46 -12.68
CA ILE A 177 -17.57 5.30 -11.86
C ILE A 177 -18.57 6.42 -12.17
N LEU A 178 -18.14 7.68 -12.21
CA LEU A 178 -19.00 8.82 -12.53
C LEU A 178 -19.60 8.69 -13.93
N TRP A 179 -18.80 8.25 -14.91
CA TRP A 179 -19.27 8.00 -16.26
C TRP A 179 -20.32 6.88 -16.32
N GLN A 180 -20.07 5.76 -15.62
CA GLN A 180 -21.04 4.65 -15.55
C GLN A 180 -22.32 5.06 -14.82
N LEU A 181 -22.22 5.76 -13.68
CA LEU A 181 -23.36 6.27 -12.93
C LEU A 181 -24.20 7.22 -13.77
N ARG A 182 -23.57 8.12 -14.53
CA ARG A 182 -24.29 9.01 -15.45
C ARG A 182 -25.05 8.23 -16.51
N ARG A 183 -24.45 7.17 -17.06
CA ARG A 183 -25.08 6.34 -18.10
C ARG A 183 -26.21 5.46 -17.59
N GLN A 184 -26.08 4.91 -16.38
CA GLN A 184 -27.03 3.93 -15.84
C GLN A 184 -28.10 4.55 -14.94
N CYS A 185 -27.74 5.58 -14.15
CA CYS A 185 -28.58 6.17 -13.10
C CYS A 185 -28.90 7.66 -13.33
N GLY A 186 -28.32 8.28 -14.36
CA GLY A 186 -28.56 9.67 -14.72
C GLY A 186 -27.70 10.70 -13.97
N LEU A 187 -27.82 11.97 -14.38
CA LEU A 187 -26.94 13.05 -13.91
C LEU A 187 -27.08 13.33 -12.40
N ARG A 188 -28.29 13.24 -11.85
CA ARG A 188 -28.54 13.50 -10.43
C ARG A 188 -27.79 12.53 -9.52
N ALA A 189 -27.82 11.23 -9.84
CA ALA A 189 -27.10 10.20 -9.09
C ALA A 189 -25.58 10.42 -9.15
N MET A 190 -25.05 10.71 -10.35
CA MET A 190 -23.64 11.05 -10.54
C MET A 190 -23.20 12.25 -9.68
N VAL A 191 -23.99 13.34 -9.67
CA VAL A 191 -23.66 14.56 -8.91
C VAL A 191 -23.67 14.27 -7.41
N TRP A 192 -24.70 13.61 -6.88
CA TRP A 192 -24.76 13.30 -5.45
C TRP A 192 -23.65 12.35 -5.01
N PHE A 193 -23.26 11.40 -5.86
CA PHE A 193 -22.10 10.57 -5.61
C PHE A 193 -20.81 11.39 -5.59
N ALA A 194 -20.58 12.28 -6.56
CA ALA A 194 -19.40 13.16 -6.54
C ALA A 194 -19.34 14.03 -5.28
N VAL A 195 -20.47 14.61 -4.88
CA VAL A 195 -20.58 15.40 -3.63
C VAL A 195 -20.27 14.54 -2.41
N SER A 196 -20.75 13.29 -2.35
CA SER A 196 -20.44 12.40 -1.22
C SER A 196 -18.95 12.06 -1.15
N GLN A 197 -18.30 11.82 -2.29
CA GLN A 197 -16.86 11.56 -2.35
C GLN A 197 -16.03 12.76 -1.87
N LEU A 198 -16.44 13.98 -2.21
CA LEU A 198 -15.81 15.20 -1.70
C LEU A 198 -16.04 15.37 -0.20
N ALA A 199 -17.24 15.06 0.29
CA ALA A 199 -17.60 15.18 1.71
C ALA A 199 -16.82 14.21 2.61
N VAL A 200 -16.52 13.00 2.14
CA VAL A 200 -15.63 12.05 2.83
C VAL A 200 -14.15 12.28 2.55
N THR A 201 -13.83 13.36 1.82
CA THR A 201 -12.47 13.76 1.47
C THR A 201 -11.65 12.65 0.81
N VAL A 202 -12.26 11.95 -0.16
CA VAL A 202 -11.62 10.82 -0.87
C VAL A 202 -10.27 11.20 -1.48
N PHE A 203 -10.07 12.49 -1.79
CA PHE A 203 -8.83 13.01 -2.36
C PHE A 203 -7.64 12.97 -1.39
N TRP A 204 -7.83 12.74 -0.09
CA TRP A 204 -6.73 12.52 0.85
C TRP A 204 -6.24 11.07 0.89
N VAL A 205 -7.07 10.11 0.44
CA VAL A 205 -6.76 8.67 0.49
C VAL A 205 -5.40 8.34 -0.14
N PRO A 206 -5.06 8.84 -1.35
CA PRO A 206 -3.80 8.50 -2.02
C PRO A 206 -2.55 9.10 -1.37
N HIS A 207 -2.72 9.92 -0.33
CA HIS A 207 -1.58 10.46 0.41
C HIS A 207 -0.96 9.40 1.33
N GLN A 208 -1.67 8.33 1.65
CA GLN A 208 -1.20 7.26 2.52
C GLN A 208 -1.10 5.95 1.75
N VAL A 209 -0.06 5.18 2.01
CA VAL A 209 0.21 3.91 1.32
C VAL A 209 -0.70 2.77 1.81
N GLN A 210 -1.28 2.92 3.00
CA GLN A 210 -2.15 1.91 3.61
C GLN A 210 -3.50 1.65 2.90
N TYR A 211 -3.87 2.45 1.89
CA TYR A 211 -5.15 2.35 1.17
C TYR A 211 -4.98 1.95 -0.30
#